data_AF-A0A3M6VXG9-F1
#
_entry.id   AF-A0A3M6VXG9-F1
#
_cell.length_a   1.000
_cell.length_b   1.000
_cell.length_c   1.000
_cell.angle_alpha   90.00
_cell.angle_beta   90.00
_cell.angle_gamma   90.00
#
_symmetry.space_group_name_H-M   'P 1'
#
loop_
_entity.id
_entity.type
_entity.pdbx_description
1 polymer ?
#
loop_
_entity_poly.entity_id
_entity_poly.type
_entity_poly.pdbx_seq_one_letter_code
_entity_poly.pdbx_strand_id
1 'polypeptide(L)'
;MHPVSALTFGIFLAGYITARWDLVTRLYELAIFAWDHGVITRAAKGFTVLSIFFILLLIPIERIAAREAAFVSTNTSKEYSIESDDSQNPQSLEGGISAREQLRRRGDAPKDGISGILVGWRNSDLDVLVVSVLQGVEARNVDHALRVQTLFRSSPHPIDHILDRCGKHPLQVLGTLNAPSTTLHFEPKFLSLRYDRRDAAPRIDCSSDTGFTVQVVVFDRPDPKRMQYLSMTPISLALADNGAAYGNVPPFDTFNTDEDADQKRRRKLVEKLKQHTVVRHPRTPKELALPTIINQVNCSAELNDLMQSNIGLVGVRTRRSLSVSERLAESAAHLRNSVVQSTKSAYQKNVWPILSEVFIFLLMVQRILAEVTLQLLDWAPFPNAAALKDISATAQQVDIRLQQFCYWPAQYLMLQKRRSDWESISYSHSEYIRFYNSLWLVANDVIIGIAIGSYILENSAHVAAFIDDLVDDYSIAGLQRMITWLENNPAGLKLNNELANFLGDLFLWVIDYWDNSVVQLRPLLPYIVRAIGWSAFAGASLPISLVSDWVSVLTVHIYSFYIASARIYNWQLTII
;
A
#
# COMPACT_ATOMS: atom_id res chain seq x y z
N MET A 1 39.80 -20.61 27.03
CA MET A 1 39.38 -20.29 25.65
C MET A 1 40.61 -20.31 24.78
N HIS A 2 40.61 -21.08 23.70
CA HIS A 2 41.80 -21.38 22.89
C HIS A 2 42.38 -20.09 22.26
N PRO A 3 43.71 -19.87 22.28
CA PRO A 3 44.34 -18.69 21.66
C PRO A 3 44.06 -18.57 20.15
N VAL A 4 43.84 -19.70 19.48
CA VAL A 4 43.44 -19.78 18.06
C VAL A 4 42.03 -19.19 17.82
N SER A 5 41.13 -19.27 18.79
CA SER A 5 39.76 -18.74 18.69
C SER A 5 39.72 -17.22 18.88
N ALA A 6 40.60 -16.66 19.71
CA ALA A 6 40.73 -15.22 19.87
C ALA A 6 41.38 -14.57 18.63
N LEU A 7 42.37 -15.23 18.03
CA LEU A 7 43.03 -14.76 16.80
C LEU A 7 42.06 -14.79 15.60
N THR A 8 41.30 -15.87 15.43
CA THR A 8 40.29 -15.97 14.35
C THR A 8 39.17 -14.96 14.52
N PHE A 9 38.69 -14.72 15.75
CA PHE A 9 37.73 -13.67 16.03
C PHE A 9 38.31 -12.27 15.76
N GLY A 10 39.57 -12.04 16.11
CA GLY A 10 40.27 -10.78 15.83
C GLY A 10 40.43 -10.51 14.33
N ILE A 11 40.80 -11.51 13.54
CA ILE A 11 40.92 -11.39 12.08
C ILE A 11 39.55 -11.16 11.44
N PHE A 12 38.50 -11.86 11.90
CA PHE A 12 37.15 -11.69 11.39
C PHE A 12 36.56 -10.32 11.75
N LEU A 13 36.78 -9.84 12.97
CA LEU A 13 36.36 -8.50 13.41
C LEU A 13 37.12 -7.40 12.66
N ALA A 14 38.42 -7.57 12.46
CA ALA A 14 39.23 -6.63 11.68
C ALA A 14 38.77 -6.58 10.22
N GLY A 15 38.54 -7.74 9.58
CA GLY A 15 38.00 -7.85 8.22
C GLY A 15 36.59 -7.27 8.06
N TYR A 16 35.74 -7.45 9.08
CA TYR A 16 34.39 -6.88 9.11
C TYR A 16 34.42 -5.35 9.26
N ILE A 17 35.33 -4.82 10.08
CA ILE A 17 35.50 -3.37 10.26
C ILE A 17 36.11 -2.74 9.00
N THR A 18 37.12 -3.35 8.37
CA THR A 18 37.69 -2.83 7.11
C THR A 18 36.70 -2.92 5.95
N ALA A 19 35.92 -3.99 5.83
CA ALA A 19 34.87 -4.08 4.80
C ALA A 19 33.77 -3.01 4.98
N ARG A 20 33.37 -2.71 6.23
CA ARG A 20 32.44 -1.59 6.49
C ARG A 20 33.06 -0.23 6.23
N TRP A 21 34.34 -0.04 6.56
CA TRP A 21 35.03 1.22 6.31
C TRP A 21 35.26 1.46 4.81
N ASP A 22 35.56 0.41 4.04
CA ASP A 22 35.64 0.44 2.57
C ASP A 22 34.26 0.74 1.95
N LEU A 23 33.19 0.14 2.46
CA LEU A 23 31.84 0.43 1.99
C LEU A 23 31.45 1.89 2.25
N VAL A 24 31.75 2.43 3.44
CA VAL A 24 31.43 3.83 3.80
C VAL A 24 32.27 4.81 2.99
N THR A 25 33.55 4.52 2.78
CA THR A 25 34.43 5.36 1.94
C THR A 25 34.01 5.31 0.48
N ARG A 26 33.66 4.15 -0.08
CA ARG A 26 33.07 4.03 -1.42
C ARG A 26 31.72 4.73 -1.54
N LEU A 27 30.89 4.74 -0.50
CA LEU A 27 29.61 5.47 -0.50
C LEU A 27 29.84 6.98 -0.48
N TYR A 28 30.87 7.43 0.24
CA TYR A 28 31.29 8.83 0.29
C TYR A 28 31.91 9.28 -1.04
N GLU A 29 32.77 8.45 -1.63
CA GLU A 29 33.31 8.66 -2.98
C GLU A 29 32.20 8.64 -4.03
N LEU A 30 31.24 7.72 -3.95
CA LEU A 30 30.08 7.68 -4.84
C LEU A 30 29.22 8.94 -4.69
N ALA A 31 29.06 9.47 -3.47
CA ALA A 31 28.30 10.69 -3.22
C ALA A 31 29.01 11.95 -3.78
N ILE A 32 30.34 12.04 -3.62
CA ILE A 32 31.15 13.11 -4.23
C ILE A 32 31.15 12.96 -5.75
N PHE A 33 31.33 11.75 -6.25
CA PHE A 33 31.27 11.43 -7.67
C PHE A 33 29.91 11.81 -8.29
N ALA A 34 28.81 11.48 -7.60
CA ALA A 34 27.45 11.84 -8.01
C ALA A 34 27.20 13.35 -7.97
N TRP A 35 27.89 14.09 -7.10
CA TRP A 35 27.86 15.54 -7.05
C TRP A 35 28.65 16.15 -8.22
N ASP A 36 29.90 15.74 -8.40
CA ASP A 36 30.82 16.27 -9.41
C ASP A 36 30.36 15.99 -10.84
N HIS A 37 29.77 14.81 -11.08
CA HIS A 37 29.20 14.45 -12.38
C HIS A 37 27.75 14.93 -12.54
N GLY A 38 27.23 15.72 -11.61
CA GLY A 38 25.91 16.35 -11.71
C GLY A 38 24.74 15.36 -11.73
N VAL A 39 24.90 14.17 -11.15
CA VAL A 39 23.81 13.19 -10.99
C VAL A 39 22.76 13.74 -10.02
N ILE A 40 23.18 14.40 -8.95
CA ILE A 40 22.27 15.02 -7.97
C ILE A 40 21.52 16.20 -8.59
N THR A 41 22.18 17.04 -9.39
CA THR A 41 21.52 18.16 -10.08
C THR A 41 20.55 17.68 -11.15
N ARG A 42 20.82 16.54 -11.79
CA ARG A 42 19.91 15.90 -12.77
C ARG A 42 18.74 15.18 -12.11
N ALA A 43 18.96 14.45 -11.02
CA ALA A 43 17.89 13.90 -10.20
C ALA A 43 17.00 15.01 -9.65
N ALA A 44 17.59 16.13 -9.22
CA ALA A 44 16.85 17.32 -8.83
C ALA A 44 16.07 17.93 -10.01
N LYS A 45 16.63 18.01 -11.22
CA LYS A 45 15.90 18.45 -12.42
C LYS A 45 14.75 17.49 -12.78
N GLY A 46 14.97 16.18 -12.73
CA GLY A 46 13.94 15.17 -12.94
C GLY A 46 12.81 15.28 -11.91
N PHE A 47 13.18 15.42 -10.63
CA PHE A 47 12.24 15.71 -9.55
C PHE A 47 11.52 17.04 -9.75
N THR A 48 12.20 18.07 -10.27
CA THR A 48 11.61 19.38 -10.57
C THR A 48 10.63 19.28 -11.74
N VAL A 49 10.95 18.54 -12.81
CA VAL A 49 10.03 18.29 -13.93
C VAL A 49 8.83 17.48 -13.46
N LEU A 50 9.04 16.44 -12.65
CA LEU A 50 7.96 15.64 -12.08
C LEU A 50 7.09 16.45 -11.13
N SER A 51 7.71 17.33 -10.33
CA SER A 51 7.03 18.26 -9.42
C SER A 51 6.27 19.34 -10.20
N ILE A 52 6.83 19.86 -11.30
CA ILE A 52 6.16 20.80 -12.19
C ILE A 52 4.97 20.11 -12.86
N PHE A 53 5.12 18.88 -13.35
CA PHE A 53 4.01 18.08 -13.87
C PHE A 53 2.94 17.83 -12.80
N PHE A 54 3.35 17.50 -11.58
CA PHE A 54 2.46 17.33 -10.44
C PHE A 54 1.74 18.64 -10.09
N ILE A 55 2.44 19.78 -10.07
CA ILE A 55 1.89 21.09 -9.72
C ILE A 55 1.04 21.69 -10.84
N LEU A 56 1.39 21.48 -12.11
CA LEU A 56 0.68 22.06 -13.26
C LEU A 56 -0.47 21.19 -13.77
N LEU A 57 -0.45 19.89 -13.49
CA LEU A 57 -1.44 18.95 -14.02
C LEU A 57 -2.21 18.30 -12.87
N LEU A 58 -1.52 17.65 -11.93
CA LEU A 58 -2.21 16.92 -10.84
C LEU A 58 -2.82 17.84 -9.78
N ILE A 59 -2.15 18.91 -9.34
CA ILE A 59 -2.69 19.87 -8.36
C ILE A 59 -3.89 20.66 -8.91
N PRO A 60 -3.90 21.17 -10.15
CA PRO A 60 -5.10 21.80 -10.69
C PRO A 60 -6.20 20.79 -10.97
N ILE A 61 -5.91 19.55 -11.39
CA ILE A 61 -6.94 18.50 -11.47
C ILE A 61 -7.49 18.16 -10.10
N GLU A 62 -6.64 18.04 -9.07
CA GLU A 62 -7.02 17.78 -7.69
C GLU A 62 -7.77 18.97 -7.09
N ARG A 63 -7.36 20.21 -7.35
CA ARG A 63 -8.10 21.42 -6.96
C ARG A 63 -9.37 21.63 -7.74
N ILE A 64 -9.46 21.23 -9.01
CA ILE A 64 -10.70 21.25 -9.79
C ILE A 64 -11.63 20.17 -9.26
N ALA A 65 -11.11 18.96 -8.98
CA ALA A 65 -11.87 17.86 -8.39
C ALA A 65 -12.29 18.15 -6.95
N ALA A 66 -11.45 18.81 -6.15
CA ALA A 66 -11.73 19.25 -4.78
C ALA A 66 -12.64 20.47 -4.78
N ARG A 67 -12.52 21.40 -5.74
CA ARG A 67 -13.50 22.48 -5.95
C ARG A 67 -14.82 21.93 -6.43
N GLU A 68 -14.85 20.91 -7.27
CA GLU A 68 -16.07 20.21 -7.70
C GLU A 68 -16.69 19.43 -6.53
N ALA A 69 -15.90 18.70 -5.74
CA ALA A 69 -16.37 18.02 -4.53
C ALA A 69 -16.88 19.03 -3.48
N ALA A 70 -16.17 20.16 -3.34
CA ALA A 70 -16.60 21.26 -2.49
C ALA A 70 -17.80 22.01 -3.08
N PHE A 71 -17.97 22.12 -4.41
CA PHE A 71 -19.14 22.71 -5.07
C PHE A 71 -20.35 21.78 -5.01
N VAL A 72 -20.16 20.47 -5.07
CA VAL A 72 -21.20 19.48 -4.84
C VAL A 72 -21.62 19.52 -3.36
N SER A 73 -20.67 19.67 -2.43
CA SER A 73 -20.96 19.84 -0.99
C SER A 73 -21.50 21.24 -0.64
N THR A 74 -21.16 22.28 -1.41
CA THR A 74 -21.67 23.65 -1.24
C THR A 74 -22.94 23.97 -2.01
N ASN A 75 -23.27 23.27 -3.11
CA ASN A 75 -24.60 23.35 -3.71
C ASN A 75 -25.62 22.57 -2.86
N THR A 76 -25.23 21.42 -2.27
CA THR A 76 -26.06 20.77 -1.24
C THR A 76 -26.13 21.56 0.07
N SER A 77 -25.18 22.46 0.36
CA SER A 77 -25.25 23.34 1.55
C SER A 77 -25.91 24.71 1.28
N LYS A 78 -25.80 25.28 0.08
CA LYS A 78 -26.46 26.55 -0.32
C LYS A 78 -27.94 26.39 -0.59
N GLU A 79 -28.40 25.22 -1.01
CA GLU A 79 -29.84 24.91 -1.03
C GLU A 79 -30.45 24.85 0.39
N TYR A 80 -29.62 24.96 1.43
CA TYR A 80 -30.02 24.83 2.84
C TYR A 80 -29.55 25.96 3.78
N SER A 81 -28.85 27.00 3.30
CA SER A 81 -28.38 28.08 4.17
C SER A 81 -28.52 29.46 3.55
N ILE A 82 -29.65 30.06 3.90
CA ILE A 82 -30.09 31.45 3.80
C ILE A 82 -31.03 31.56 5.03
N GLU A 83 -30.88 32.37 6.07
CA GLU A 83 -30.09 33.58 6.33
C GLU A 83 -29.94 33.68 7.87
N SER A 84 -28.75 34.01 8.36
CA SER A 84 -28.58 34.66 9.67
C SER A 84 -27.49 35.70 9.53
N ASP A 85 -27.87 36.96 9.42
CA ASP A 85 -27.01 38.05 9.87
C ASP A 85 -27.87 39.13 10.51
N ASP A 86 -27.45 39.55 11.71
CA ASP A 86 -27.92 40.74 12.39
C ASP A 86 -26.67 41.58 12.65
N SER A 87 -26.72 42.82 12.17
CA SER A 87 -25.59 43.72 12.03
C SER A 87 -25.15 44.34 13.36
N GLN A 88 -23.84 44.40 13.62
CA GLN A 88 -23.17 45.59 14.17
C GLN A 88 -21.62 45.52 14.11
N ASN A 89 -21.05 46.46 13.35
CA ASN A 89 -19.68 46.99 13.29
C ASN A 89 -18.47 46.16 12.78
N PRO A 90 -17.52 46.79 12.03
CA PRO A 90 -16.46 46.07 11.32
C PRO A 90 -15.12 46.15 12.06
N GLN A 91 -14.52 45.00 12.35
CA GLN A 91 -13.07 44.85 12.42
C GLN A 91 -12.64 43.55 11.75
N SER A 92 -11.67 43.70 10.85
CA SER A 92 -11.08 42.68 10.00
C SER A 92 -10.37 41.59 10.79
N LEU A 93 -10.80 40.32 10.68
CA LEU A 93 -9.92 39.17 10.95
C LEU A 93 -10.42 37.89 10.27
N GLU A 94 -9.45 37.05 9.92
CA GLU A 94 -9.43 35.89 9.04
C GLU A 94 -10.55 34.83 9.18
N GLY A 95 -10.94 34.26 8.03
CA GLY A 95 -11.28 32.84 7.90
C GLY A 95 -12.49 32.31 8.66
N GLY A 96 -13.70 32.73 8.26
CA GLY A 96 -14.96 32.20 8.79
C GLY A 96 -15.13 30.68 8.52
N ILE A 97 -15.02 29.89 9.58
CA ILE A 97 -15.32 28.46 9.62
C ILE A 97 -16.85 28.28 9.54
N SER A 98 -17.34 27.53 8.55
CA SER A 98 -18.77 27.25 8.31
C SER A 98 -19.50 26.79 9.57
N ALA A 99 -20.77 27.20 9.77
CA ALA A 99 -21.61 26.74 10.88
C ALA A 99 -21.73 25.20 10.96
N ARG A 100 -21.61 24.51 9.82
CA ARG A 100 -21.56 23.04 9.74
C ARG A 100 -20.22 22.48 10.24
N GLU A 101 -19.13 23.19 9.99
CA GLU A 101 -17.79 22.91 10.52
C GLU A 101 -17.71 23.24 12.03
N GLN A 102 -18.44 24.26 12.50
CA GLN A 102 -18.63 24.55 13.93
C GLN A 102 -19.51 23.50 14.64
N LEU A 103 -20.54 22.96 13.97
CA LEU A 103 -21.32 21.82 14.46
C LEU A 103 -20.51 20.52 14.44
N ARG A 104 -19.64 20.33 13.45
CA ARG A 104 -18.67 19.23 13.41
C ARG A 104 -17.61 19.34 14.51
N ARG A 105 -17.28 20.56 14.94
CA ARG A 105 -16.48 20.84 16.15
C ARG A 105 -17.28 20.74 17.45
N ARG A 106 -18.61 20.78 17.42
CA ARG A 106 -19.47 20.38 18.55
C ARG A 106 -19.47 18.87 18.60
N GLY A 107 -18.43 18.28 19.18
CA GLY A 107 -18.39 16.85 19.42
C GLY A 107 -19.61 16.36 20.22
N ASP A 108 -19.80 15.04 20.22
CA ASP A 108 -20.81 14.32 21.00
C ASP A 108 -20.58 14.39 22.53
N ALA A 109 -19.59 15.17 22.96
CA ALA A 109 -19.28 15.38 24.36
C ALA A 109 -20.51 15.97 25.07
N PRO A 110 -21.03 15.30 26.10
CA PRO A 110 -22.15 15.82 26.88
C PRO A 110 -21.85 17.24 27.37
N LYS A 111 -22.79 18.16 27.14
CA LYS A 111 -22.72 19.49 27.75
C LYS A 111 -23.38 19.42 29.12
N ASP A 112 -22.75 20.06 30.11
CA ASP A 112 -23.22 20.05 31.49
C ASP A 112 -24.69 20.52 31.57
N GLY A 113 -25.55 19.69 32.16
CA GLY A 113 -26.95 20.03 32.45
C GLY A 113 -27.97 19.89 31.31
N ILE A 114 -27.58 19.50 30.08
CA ILE A 114 -28.53 19.26 28.99
C ILE A 114 -28.93 17.77 28.95
N SER A 115 -30.23 17.49 28.93
CA SER A 115 -30.73 16.13 28.73
C SER A 115 -30.43 15.64 27.31
N GLY A 116 -29.92 14.42 27.22
CA GLY A 116 -29.60 13.76 25.96
C GLY A 116 -30.28 12.41 25.83
N ILE A 117 -30.33 11.90 24.61
CA ILE A 117 -30.84 10.57 24.30
C ILE A 117 -29.69 9.73 23.76
N LEU A 118 -29.58 8.51 24.28
CA LEU A 118 -28.60 7.53 23.88
C LEU A 118 -29.16 6.75 22.69
N VAL A 119 -28.45 6.78 21.56
CA VAL A 119 -28.80 6.02 20.35
C VAL A 119 -27.68 5.04 20.03
N GLY A 120 -28.04 3.80 19.68
CA GLY A 120 -27.07 2.79 19.34
C GLY A 120 -27.66 1.41 19.07
N TRP A 121 -26.82 0.39 19.18
CA TRP A 121 -27.21 -1.00 18.94
C TRP A 121 -27.40 -1.75 20.25
N ARG A 122 -28.41 -2.63 20.23
CA ARG A 122 -28.63 -3.62 21.26
C ARG A 122 -28.30 -4.99 20.69
N ASN A 123 -27.15 -5.54 21.07
CA ASN A 123 -26.68 -6.85 20.59
C ASN A 123 -27.28 -8.00 21.40
N SER A 124 -27.53 -7.76 22.69
CA SER A 124 -28.18 -8.69 23.63
C SER A 124 -29.00 -7.89 24.65
N ASP A 125 -29.76 -8.57 25.51
CA ASP A 125 -30.49 -7.91 26.61
C ASP A 125 -29.55 -7.13 27.54
N LEU A 126 -28.30 -7.60 27.69
CA LEU A 126 -27.26 -7.02 28.56
C LEU A 126 -26.09 -6.39 27.80
N ASP A 127 -26.00 -6.58 26.47
CA ASP A 127 -24.89 -6.06 25.65
C ASP A 127 -25.40 -4.94 24.76
N VAL A 128 -24.98 -3.72 25.08
CA VAL A 128 -25.43 -2.48 24.44
C VAL A 128 -24.22 -1.68 23.98
N LEU A 129 -24.26 -1.15 22.76
CA LEU A 129 -23.26 -0.26 22.21
C LEU A 129 -23.90 1.10 21.88
N VAL A 130 -23.44 2.15 22.55
CA VAL A 130 -23.89 3.53 22.30
C VAL A 130 -23.07 4.12 21.15
N VAL A 131 -23.77 4.65 20.14
CA VAL A 131 -23.16 5.24 18.94
C VAL A 131 -23.13 6.76 19.00
N SER A 132 -24.21 7.38 19.49
CA SER A 132 -24.35 8.84 19.53
C SER A 132 -25.22 9.28 20.70
N VAL A 133 -24.95 10.48 21.23
CA VAL A 133 -25.75 11.17 22.25
C VAL A 133 -26.42 12.40 21.63
N LEU A 134 -27.72 12.32 21.40
CA LEU A 134 -28.50 13.41 20.83
C LEU A 134 -29.02 14.33 21.94
N GLN A 135 -28.47 15.54 22.06
CA GLN A 135 -28.83 16.52 23.10
C GLN A 135 -30.04 17.37 22.70
N GLY A 136 -30.93 17.68 23.65
CA GLY A 136 -32.03 18.64 23.45
C GLY A 136 -33.20 18.12 22.62
N VAL A 137 -33.37 16.79 22.54
CA VAL A 137 -34.46 16.13 21.81
C VAL A 137 -35.20 15.18 22.75
N GLU A 138 -36.46 14.86 22.45
CA GLU A 138 -37.28 13.89 23.21
C GLU A 138 -37.22 12.47 22.61
N ALA A 139 -37.27 11.44 23.48
CA ALA A 139 -37.06 10.04 23.10
C ALA A 139 -38.04 9.55 22.03
N ARG A 140 -39.31 9.99 22.11
CA ARG A 140 -40.36 9.64 21.15
C ARG A 140 -40.08 10.19 19.75
N ASN A 141 -39.55 11.41 19.68
CA ASN A 141 -39.24 12.06 18.40
C ASN A 141 -38.02 11.40 17.75
N VAL A 142 -37.03 11.00 18.54
CA VAL A 142 -35.86 10.26 18.05
C VAL A 142 -36.25 8.86 17.59
N ASP A 143 -37.08 8.13 18.33
CA ASP A 143 -37.53 6.79 17.92
C ASP A 143 -38.33 6.85 16.61
N HIS A 144 -39.24 7.82 16.47
CA HIS A 144 -39.92 8.07 15.20
C HIS A 144 -38.95 8.46 14.08
N ALA A 145 -37.96 9.30 14.36
CA ALA A 145 -36.95 9.73 13.39
C ALA A 145 -36.05 8.58 12.90
N LEU A 146 -35.74 7.61 13.76
CA LEU A 146 -35.02 6.39 13.38
C LEU A 146 -35.88 5.49 12.49
N ARG A 147 -37.16 5.28 12.85
CA ARG A 147 -38.10 4.45 12.05
C ARG A 147 -38.35 5.02 10.66
N VAL A 148 -38.44 6.34 10.55
CA VAL A 148 -38.65 7.06 9.28
C VAL A 148 -37.32 7.40 8.59
N GLN A 149 -36.18 6.99 9.17
CA GLN A 149 -34.83 7.24 8.66
C GLN A 149 -34.49 8.73 8.44
N THR A 150 -35.16 9.65 9.12
CA THR A 150 -34.90 11.10 8.98
C THR A 150 -33.53 11.50 9.53
N LEU A 151 -33.02 10.77 10.52
CA LEU A 151 -31.66 10.92 11.04
C LEU A 151 -30.57 10.47 10.05
N PHE A 152 -30.94 9.69 9.05
CA PHE A 152 -30.04 9.23 7.98
C PHE A 152 -30.23 10.01 6.68
N ARG A 153 -30.97 11.12 6.71
CA ARG A 153 -31.21 11.96 5.54
C ARG A 153 -29.89 12.51 4.99
N SER A 154 -29.79 12.60 3.67
CA SER A 154 -28.58 13.07 2.98
C SER A 154 -27.34 12.23 3.29
N SER A 155 -27.52 10.92 3.51
CA SER A 155 -26.39 9.99 3.64
C SER A 155 -25.57 9.98 2.33
N PRO A 156 -24.23 10.00 2.42
CA PRO A 156 -23.36 9.95 1.24
C PRO A 156 -23.47 8.60 0.51
N HIS A 157 -23.75 7.53 1.25
CA HIS A 157 -23.85 6.15 0.75
C HIS A 157 -25.10 5.46 1.34
N PRO A 158 -25.56 4.34 0.75
CA PRO A 158 -26.68 3.56 1.29
C PRO A 158 -26.42 3.10 2.73
N ILE A 159 -27.39 3.29 3.62
CA ILE A 159 -27.26 2.93 5.05
C ILE A 159 -27.28 1.41 5.26
N ASP A 160 -27.91 0.68 4.34
CA ASP A 160 -28.05 -0.78 4.39
C ASP A 160 -26.69 -1.48 4.47
N HIS A 161 -25.67 -0.95 3.80
CA HIS A 161 -24.31 -1.50 3.82
C HIS A 161 -23.68 -1.46 5.22
N ILE A 162 -23.91 -0.38 5.99
CA ILE A 162 -23.45 -0.29 7.39
C ILE A 162 -24.26 -1.25 8.26
N LEU A 163 -25.58 -1.28 8.10
CA LEU A 163 -26.46 -2.13 8.90
C LEU A 163 -26.15 -3.61 8.69
N ASP A 164 -25.95 -4.04 7.44
CA ASP A 164 -25.56 -5.41 7.09
C ASP A 164 -24.26 -5.83 7.78
N ARG A 165 -23.28 -4.92 7.81
CA ARG A 165 -21.98 -5.16 8.44
C ARG A 165 -22.03 -5.15 9.97
N CYS A 166 -22.95 -4.36 10.53
CA CYS A 166 -23.15 -4.22 11.98
C CYS A 166 -24.12 -5.27 12.56
N GLY A 167 -24.29 -6.42 11.87
CA GLY A 167 -25.09 -7.54 12.36
C GLY A 167 -26.58 -7.46 12.01
N LYS A 168 -26.99 -6.57 11.08
CA LYS A 168 -28.38 -6.32 10.68
C LYS A 168 -29.31 -5.88 11.82
N HIS A 169 -28.72 -5.42 12.93
CA HIS A 169 -29.49 -4.87 14.04
C HIS A 169 -29.86 -3.42 13.74
N PRO A 170 -31.15 -3.04 13.80
CA PRO A 170 -31.55 -1.64 13.64
C PRO A 170 -31.04 -0.82 14.82
N LEU A 171 -30.70 0.44 14.56
CA LEU A 171 -30.40 1.41 15.61
C LEU A 171 -31.67 1.69 16.43
N GLN A 172 -31.52 1.73 17.75
CA GLN A 172 -32.62 1.94 18.69
C GLN A 172 -32.27 3.05 19.68
N VAL A 173 -33.31 3.63 20.28
CA VAL A 173 -33.15 4.46 21.46
C VAL A 173 -32.84 3.55 22.65
N LEU A 174 -31.66 3.72 23.22
CA LEU A 174 -31.14 2.89 24.31
C LEU A 174 -31.49 3.43 25.68
N GLY A 175 -31.70 4.75 25.79
CA GLY A 175 -31.85 5.39 27.09
C GLY A 175 -31.72 6.91 27.07
N THR A 176 -31.64 7.50 28.25
CA THR A 176 -31.46 8.94 28.46
C THR A 176 -30.17 9.25 29.21
N LEU A 177 -29.60 10.41 28.91
CA LEU A 177 -28.47 11.02 29.59
C LEU A 177 -28.94 12.28 30.33
N ASN A 178 -28.57 12.43 31.61
CA ASN A 178 -28.85 13.62 32.43
C ASN A 178 -30.36 13.99 32.46
N ALA A 179 -31.24 12.99 32.44
CA ALA A 179 -32.68 13.23 32.55
C ALA A 179 -33.09 13.59 33.99
N PRO A 180 -34.05 14.52 34.19
CA PRO A 180 -34.58 14.83 35.51
C PRO A 180 -35.32 13.61 36.08
N SER A 181 -34.79 13.10 37.19
CA SER A 181 -35.17 11.85 37.87
C SER A 181 -36.69 11.62 37.91
N THR A 182 -37.22 10.68 37.13
CA THR A 182 -38.65 10.33 37.19
C THR A 182 -38.95 8.85 37.42
N THR A 183 -37.98 7.93 37.36
CA THR A 183 -38.21 6.52 37.72
C THR A 183 -36.97 5.88 38.34
N LEU A 184 -37.04 5.58 39.64
CA LEU A 184 -36.04 4.81 40.41
C LEU A 184 -36.09 3.29 40.15
N HIS A 185 -36.86 2.85 39.16
CA HIS A 185 -36.94 1.46 38.74
C HIS A 185 -36.04 1.23 37.53
N PHE A 186 -35.07 0.34 37.68
CA PHE A 186 -34.17 -0.08 36.60
C PHE A 186 -34.97 -0.95 35.62
N GLU A 187 -35.24 -0.42 34.43
CA GLU A 187 -35.69 -1.22 33.31
C GLU A 187 -34.47 -1.68 32.50
N PRO A 188 -34.19 -2.99 32.38
CA PRO A 188 -33.04 -3.45 31.60
C PRO A 188 -33.13 -3.00 30.14
N LYS A 189 -34.35 -2.70 29.65
CA LYS A 189 -34.58 -2.22 28.29
C LYS A 189 -34.22 -0.76 28.06
N PHE A 190 -34.16 0.08 29.09
CA PHE A 190 -33.95 1.52 28.95
C PHE A 190 -32.93 2.04 29.97
N LEU A 191 -31.78 2.49 29.49
CA LEU A 191 -30.67 2.93 30.33
C LEU A 191 -30.86 4.39 30.80
N SER A 192 -30.63 4.66 32.08
CA SER A 192 -30.49 6.04 32.59
C SER A 192 -29.04 6.28 32.97
N LEU A 193 -28.40 7.24 32.31
CA LEU A 193 -27.00 7.61 32.55
C LEU A 193 -26.91 9.04 33.11
N ARG A 194 -25.97 9.24 34.02
CA ARG A 194 -25.50 10.57 34.45
C ARG A 194 -24.05 10.74 34.04
N TYR A 195 -23.76 11.87 33.43
CA TYR A 195 -22.40 12.24 33.07
C TYR A 195 -22.14 13.69 33.48
N ASP A 196 -21.13 13.87 34.32
CA ASP A 196 -20.53 15.14 34.65
C ASP A 196 -19.14 15.19 34.00
N ARG A 197 -18.73 16.33 33.46
CA ARG A 197 -17.44 16.52 32.81
C ARG A 197 -16.23 16.24 33.71
N ARG A 198 -16.43 16.21 35.04
CA ARG A 198 -15.41 15.82 36.03
C ARG A 198 -15.23 14.31 36.17
N ASP A 199 -16.22 13.52 35.74
CA ASP A 199 -16.16 12.06 35.80
C ASP A 199 -15.44 11.50 34.56
N ALA A 200 -14.57 10.52 34.77
CA ALA A 200 -13.84 9.83 33.69
C ALA A 200 -14.75 8.92 32.83
N ALA A 201 -15.89 8.47 33.39
CA ALA A 201 -16.85 7.59 32.73
C ALA A 201 -18.29 7.92 33.18
N PRO A 202 -19.31 7.68 32.34
CA PRO A 202 -20.71 7.89 32.73
C PRO A 202 -21.12 6.93 33.84
N ARG A 203 -21.92 7.42 34.78
CA ARG A 203 -22.52 6.62 35.86
C ARG A 203 -23.90 6.15 35.43
N ILE A 204 -24.24 4.90 35.75
CA ILE A 204 -25.56 4.35 35.46
C ILE A 204 -26.43 4.53 36.71
N ASP A 205 -27.62 5.11 36.54
CA ASP A 205 -28.60 5.21 37.60
C ASP A 205 -29.30 3.85 37.76
N CYS A 206 -28.82 3.03 38.69
CA CYS A 206 -29.42 1.75 39.07
C CYS A 206 -29.80 1.74 40.55
N SER A 207 -30.90 1.08 40.91
CA SER A 207 -31.21 0.80 42.32
C SER A 207 -30.19 -0.19 42.90
N SER A 208 -29.72 0.07 44.12
CA SER A 208 -28.70 -0.71 44.82
C SER A 208 -29.09 -2.18 45.09
N ASP A 209 -30.36 -2.53 44.92
CA ASP A 209 -30.93 -3.85 45.25
C ASP A 209 -30.91 -4.84 44.07
N THR A 210 -30.37 -4.45 42.90
CA THR A 210 -30.53 -5.22 41.66
C THR A 210 -29.50 -6.34 41.45
N GLY A 211 -28.41 -6.38 42.22
CA GLY A 211 -27.44 -7.50 42.18
C GLY A 211 -26.69 -7.71 40.85
N PHE A 212 -26.75 -6.77 39.90
CA PHE A 212 -26.05 -6.85 38.60
C PHE A 212 -24.75 -6.05 38.61
N THR A 213 -23.68 -6.64 38.08
CA THR A 213 -22.42 -5.94 37.76
C THR A 213 -22.45 -5.43 36.33
N VAL A 214 -22.29 -4.12 36.15
CA VAL A 214 -22.22 -3.49 34.83
C VAL A 214 -20.79 -3.03 34.56
N GLN A 215 -20.25 -3.40 33.39
CA GLN A 215 -18.96 -2.94 32.91
C GLN A 215 -19.17 -1.85 31.87
N VAL A 216 -18.64 -0.66 32.14
CA VAL A 216 -18.66 0.47 31.19
C VAL A 216 -17.30 0.54 30.51
N VAL A 217 -17.29 0.39 29.19
CA VAL A 217 -16.08 0.54 28.36
C VAL A 217 -16.19 1.83 27.58
N VAL A 218 -15.38 2.82 27.96
CA VAL A 218 -15.23 4.07 27.22
C VAL A 218 -14.06 3.91 26.26
N PHE A 219 -14.25 4.30 25.01
CA PHE A 219 -13.23 4.21 23.97
C PHE A 219 -13.25 5.45 23.10
N ASP A 220 -12.08 5.79 22.53
CA ASP A 220 -11.98 6.81 21.50
C ASP A 220 -12.44 6.22 20.16
N ARG A 221 -13.41 6.88 19.51
CA ARG A 221 -13.94 6.42 18.23
C ARG A 221 -12.84 6.52 17.16
N PRO A 222 -12.60 5.47 16.36
CA PRO A 222 -11.63 5.52 15.29
C PRO A 222 -12.06 6.53 14.22
N ASP A 223 -11.14 7.39 13.78
CA ASP A 223 -11.39 8.36 12.70
C ASP A 223 -11.17 7.71 11.31
N PRO A 224 -12.24 7.48 10.53
CA PRO A 224 -12.13 6.83 9.23
C PRO A 224 -11.44 7.71 8.19
N LYS A 225 -11.48 9.04 8.34
CA LYS A 225 -10.76 9.98 7.44
C LYS A 225 -9.25 9.86 7.58
N ARG A 226 -8.79 9.41 8.75
CA ARG A 226 -7.40 9.09 9.04
C ARG A 226 -7.07 7.61 8.86
N MET A 227 -8.00 6.84 8.26
CA MET A 227 -7.85 5.39 8.05
C MET A 227 -7.63 4.61 9.35
N GLN A 228 -8.14 5.11 10.48
CA GLN A 228 -8.08 4.41 11.76
C GLN A 228 -9.21 3.38 11.81
N TYR A 229 -8.88 2.16 12.25
CA TYR A 229 -9.86 1.10 12.50
C TYR A 229 -9.32 0.09 13.50
N LEU A 230 -10.22 -0.56 14.22
CA LEU A 230 -9.91 -1.70 15.06
C LEU A 230 -10.13 -3.00 14.27
N SER A 231 -9.25 -3.97 14.47
CA SER A 231 -9.30 -5.26 13.78
C SER A 231 -8.91 -6.38 14.74
N MET A 232 -9.58 -7.53 14.59
CA MET A 232 -9.22 -8.76 15.30
C MET A 232 -7.97 -9.43 14.71
N THR A 233 -7.66 -9.14 13.45
CA THR A 233 -6.49 -9.67 12.75
C THR A 233 -5.48 -8.56 12.50
N PRO A 234 -4.17 -8.83 12.67
CA PRO A 234 -3.14 -7.88 12.31
C PRO A 234 -3.19 -7.58 10.81
N ILE A 235 -2.76 -6.39 10.42
CA ILE A 235 -2.63 -6.00 9.01
C ILE A 235 -1.51 -6.83 8.39
N SER A 236 -1.84 -7.70 7.44
CA SER A 236 -0.83 -8.40 6.66
C SER A 236 -0.28 -7.46 5.59
N LEU A 237 0.96 -7.00 5.77
CA LEU A 237 1.70 -6.26 4.74
C LEU A 237 2.12 -7.16 3.58
N ALA A 238 2.24 -8.47 3.83
CA ALA A 238 2.39 -9.46 2.78
C ALA A 238 1.14 -9.50 1.90
N LEU A 239 1.35 -9.66 0.59
CA LEU A 239 0.31 -10.02 -0.34
C LEU A 239 -0.29 -11.35 0.15
N ALA A 240 -1.51 -11.30 0.67
CA ALA A 240 -2.22 -12.53 0.97
C ALA A 240 -2.79 -13.03 -0.35
N ASP A 241 -2.51 -14.29 -0.71
CA ASP A 241 -3.11 -15.02 -1.82
C ASP A 241 -4.64 -15.11 -1.64
N ASN A 242 -5.34 -14.03 -1.93
CA ASN A 242 -6.79 -14.07 -2.09
C ASN A 242 -7.10 -14.58 -3.51
N GLY A 243 -6.70 -15.82 -3.79
CA GLY A 243 -6.95 -16.54 -5.05
C GLY A 243 -8.43 -16.82 -5.35
N ALA A 244 -9.35 -16.39 -4.48
CA ALA A 244 -10.79 -16.62 -4.62
C ALA A 244 -11.54 -15.52 -5.39
N ALA A 245 -10.98 -14.32 -5.54
CA ALA A 245 -11.65 -13.20 -6.21
C ALA A 245 -11.16 -12.94 -7.65
N TYR A 246 -10.00 -13.46 -8.00
CA TYR A 246 -9.33 -13.21 -9.28
C TYR A 246 -8.86 -14.55 -9.83
N GLY A 247 -9.52 -15.03 -10.89
CA GLY A 247 -9.19 -16.31 -11.50
C GLY A 247 -7.72 -16.40 -11.90
N ASN A 248 -7.12 -17.58 -11.69
CA ASN A 248 -5.87 -18.14 -12.23
C ASN A 248 -4.62 -17.25 -12.45
N VAL A 249 -4.58 -15.99 -12.01
CA VAL A 249 -3.40 -15.13 -12.07
C VAL A 249 -2.87 -15.00 -10.64
N PRO A 250 -1.84 -15.78 -10.25
CA PRO A 250 -1.27 -15.69 -8.91
C PRO A 250 -0.67 -14.30 -8.67
N PRO A 251 -0.80 -13.74 -7.47
CA PRO A 251 -0.11 -12.49 -7.13
C PRO A 251 1.34 -12.79 -6.79
N PHE A 252 2.29 -12.32 -7.61
CA PHE A 252 3.73 -12.24 -7.26
C PHE A 252 4.34 -13.52 -6.65
N ASP A 253 4.44 -14.58 -7.44
CA ASP A 253 5.23 -15.79 -7.12
C ASP A 253 6.75 -15.50 -7.20
N THR A 254 7.23 -14.47 -6.52
CA THR A 254 8.66 -14.15 -6.50
C THR A 254 9.21 -14.16 -5.10
N PHE A 255 9.13 -15.33 -4.46
CA PHE A 255 10.15 -15.89 -3.54
C PHE A 255 9.95 -17.43 -3.42
N ASN A 256 9.81 -18.16 -4.53
CA ASN A 256 9.48 -19.60 -4.51
C ASN A 256 10.43 -20.47 -3.66
N THR A 257 11.70 -20.10 -3.49
CA THR A 257 12.62 -20.86 -2.63
C THR A 257 12.36 -20.68 -1.14
N ASP A 258 12.02 -19.47 -0.70
CA ASP A 258 11.72 -19.17 0.70
C ASP A 258 10.27 -19.50 1.05
N GLU A 259 9.32 -19.36 0.12
CA GLU A 259 7.94 -19.75 0.31
C GLU A 259 7.74 -21.26 0.36
N ASP A 260 8.44 -22.05 -0.47
CA ASP A 260 8.42 -23.50 -0.34
C ASP A 260 9.06 -23.95 0.99
N ALA A 261 10.12 -23.27 1.42
CA ALA A 261 10.76 -23.52 2.72
C ALA A 261 9.82 -23.16 3.88
N ASP A 262 9.13 -22.02 3.79
CA ASP A 262 8.16 -21.56 4.77
C ASP A 262 6.88 -22.39 4.76
N GLN A 263 6.44 -22.89 3.61
CA GLN A 263 5.31 -23.79 3.49
C GLN A 263 5.67 -25.16 4.04
N LYS A 264 6.88 -25.68 3.79
CA LYS A 264 7.43 -26.87 4.46
C LYS A 264 7.54 -26.65 5.97
N ARG A 265 7.99 -25.47 6.42
CA ARG A 265 8.06 -25.09 7.84
C ARG A 265 6.68 -25.02 8.48
N ARG A 266 5.69 -24.42 7.80
CA ARG A 266 4.29 -24.37 8.20
C ARG A 266 3.70 -25.78 8.26
N ARG A 267 3.96 -26.65 7.28
CA ARG A 267 3.54 -28.06 7.30
C ARG A 267 4.14 -28.81 8.49
N LYS A 268 5.44 -28.65 8.76
CA LYS A 268 6.11 -29.19 9.97
C LYS A 268 5.51 -28.64 11.26
N LEU A 269 5.19 -27.33 11.32
CA LEU A 269 4.53 -26.69 12.45
C LEU A 269 3.11 -27.24 12.66
N VAL A 270 2.34 -27.44 11.59
CA VAL A 270 1.01 -28.04 11.62
C VAL A 270 1.09 -29.49 12.10
N GLU A 271 2.07 -30.25 11.63
CA GLU A 271 2.32 -31.63 12.07
C GLU A 271 2.71 -31.68 13.57
N LYS A 272 3.58 -30.75 14.00
CA LYS A 272 3.91 -30.57 15.43
C LYS A 272 2.69 -30.11 16.24
N LEU A 273 1.83 -29.25 15.71
CA LEU A 273 0.58 -28.83 16.34
C LEU A 273 -0.41 -29.98 16.46
N LYS A 274 -0.46 -30.91 15.49
CA LYS A 274 -1.26 -32.14 15.59
C LYS A 274 -0.79 -33.06 16.72
N GLN A 275 0.52 -33.06 17.02
CA GLN A 275 1.08 -33.80 18.16
C GLN A 275 0.72 -33.16 19.52
N HIS A 276 0.25 -31.92 19.53
CA HIS A 276 -0.26 -31.27 20.74
C HIS A 276 -1.79 -31.31 20.71
N THR A 277 -2.42 -31.73 21.80
CA THR A 277 -3.87 -31.64 21.93
C THR A 277 -4.24 -30.17 22.11
N VAL A 278 -4.34 -29.42 21.01
CA VAL A 278 -4.92 -28.08 21.04
C VAL A 278 -6.41 -28.27 21.29
N VAL A 279 -6.81 -28.26 22.56
CA VAL A 279 -8.22 -28.21 22.95
C VAL A 279 -8.75 -26.87 22.44
N ARG A 280 -9.33 -26.89 21.23
CA ARG A 280 -10.10 -25.76 20.72
C ARG A 280 -11.38 -25.72 21.53
N HIS A 281 -11.39 -24.85 22.53
CA HIS A 281 -12.60 -24.55 23.27
C HIS A 281 -13.65 -24.03 22.28
N PRO A 282 -14.91 -24.50 22.37
CA PRO A 282 -15.98 -23.90 21.59
C PRO A 282 -16.05 -22.42 21.93
N ARG A 283 -16.12 -21.57 20.90
CA ARG A 283 -16.16 -20.12 21.09
C ARG A 283 -17.35 -19.74 21.95
N THR A 284 -17.11 -18.91 22.95
CA THR A 284 -18.19 -18.36 23.77
C THR A 284 -19.09 -17.45 22.93
N PRO A 285 -20.37 -17.26 23.30
CA PRO A 285 -21.25 -16.34 22.58
C PRO A 285 -20.69 -14.90 22.53
N LYS A 286 -19.93 -14.49 23.56
CA LYS A 286 -19.22 -13.21 23.58
C LYS A 286 -18.11 -13.13 22.52
N GLU A 287 -17.32 -14.20 22.37
CA GLU A 287 -16.31 -14.28 21.30
C GLU A 287 -16.92 -14.28 19.89
N LEU A 288 -18.11 -14.86 19.73
CA LEU A 288 -18.83 -14.84 18.46
C LEU A 288 -19.42 -13.47 18.13
N ALA A 289 -19.80 -12.67 19.14
CA ALA A 289 -20.31 -11.31 18.98
C ALA A 289 -19.21 -10.26 18.77
N LEU A 290 -17.99 -10.52 19.25
CA LEU A 290 -16.87 -9.58 19.23
C LEU A 290 -16.54 -9.01 17.82
N PRO A 291 -16.52 -9.78 16.73
CA PRO A 291 -16.32 -9.24 15.39
C PRO A 291 -17.39 -8.21 14.99
N THR A 292 -18.65 -8.47 15.34
CA THR A 292 -19.77 -7.56 15.09
C THR A 292 -19.63 -6.28 15.91
N ILE A 293 -19.27 -6.40 17.19
CA ILE A 293 -19.04 -5.24 18.08
C ILE A 293 -17.91 -4.36 17.55
N ILE A 294 -16.80 -4.95 17.10
CA ILE A 294 -15.68 -4.19 16.52
C ILE A 294 -16.10 -3.48 15.23
N ASN A 295 -16.88 -4.14 14.37
CA ASN A 295 -17.42 -3.49 13.18
C ASN A 295 -18.33 -2.31 13.53
N GLN A 296 -19.18 -2.46 14.55
CA GLN A 296 -20.04 -1.38 15.05
C GLN A 296 -19.23 -0.21 15.62
N VAL A 297 -18.16 -0.50 16.39
CA VAL A 297 -17.21 0.51 16.89
C VAL A 297 -16.56 1.26 15.73
N ASN A 298 -16.10 0.57 14.69
CA ASN A 298 -15.51 1.19 13.51
C ASN A 298 -16.50 2.10 12.74
N CYS A 299 -17.77 1.72 12.65
CA CYS A 299 -18.80 2.51 11.98
C CYS A 299 -19.33 3.68 12.84
N SER A 300 -19.02 3.71 14.13
CA SER A 300 -19.64 4.64 15.09
C SER A 300 -19.36 6.11 14.79
N ALA A 301 -18.16 6.44 14.29
CA ALA A 301 -17.78 7.82 13.99
C ALA A 301 -18.62 8.43 12.85
N GLU A 302 -18.73 7.73 11.71
CA GLU A 302 -19.49 8.23 10.54
C GLU A 302 -20.99 8.31 10.84
N LEU A 303 -21.52 7.30 11.55
CA LEU A 303 -22.91 7.29 11.97
C LEU A 303 -23.23 8.43 12.93
N ASN A 304 -22.35 8.69 13.89
CA ASN A 304 -22.50 9.83 14.78
C ASN A 304 -22.47 11.15 14.00
N ASP A 305 -21.51 11.34 13.10
CA ASP A 305 -21.40 12.56 12.29
C ASP A 305 -22.68 12.77 11.44
N LEU A 306 -23.22 11.70 10.87
CA LEU A 306 -24.48 11.73 10.12
C LEU A 306 -25.66 12.12 11.01
N MET A 307 -25.84 11.45 12.15
CA MET A 307 -26.94 11.71 13.08
C MET A 307 -26.87 13.13 13.66
N GLN A 308 -25.68 13.60 14.04
CA GLN A 308 -25.46 14.95 14.56
C GLN A 308 -25.73 16.02 13.49
N SER A 309 -25.41 15.75 12.22
CA SER A 309 -25.75 16.68 11.13
C SER A 309 -27.26 16.82 10.90
N ASN A 310 -28.03 15.78 11.25
CA ASN A 310 -29.47 15.71 11.06
C ASN A 310 -30.28 15.95 12.34
N ILE A 311 -29.63 16.26 13.48
CA ILE A 311 -30.33 16.48 14.76
C ILE A 311 -31.34 17.62 14.68
N GLY A 312 -31.03 18.68 13.92
CA GLY A 312 -31.92 19.82 13.69
C GLY A 312 -33.15 19.51 12.82
N LEU A 313 -33.18 18.36 12.15
CA LEU A 313 -34.36 17.88 11.41
C LEU A 313 -35.36 17.16 12.34
N VAL A 314 -34.96 16.86 13.57
CA VAL A 314 -35.81 16.20 14.56
C VAL A 314 -36.59 17.26 15.34
N GLY A 315 -37.80 17.56 14.87
CA GLY A 315 -38.69 18.55 15.49
C GLY A 315 -39.58 19.29 14.49
N VAL A 316 -40.33 20.29 14.98
CA VAL A 316 -41.25 21.09 14.16
C VAL A 316 -40.44 22.14 13.37
N ARG A 317 -40.43 22.00 12.05
CA ARG A 317 -39.74 22.90 11.11
C ARG A 317 -40.53 24.21 10.94
N THR A 318 -39.97 25.34 11.38
CA THR A 318 -40.47 26.67 10.96
C THR A 318 -39.83 27.04 9.62
N ARG A 319 -40.67 27.18 8.58
CA ARG A 319 -40.23 27.64 7.25
C ARG A 319 -40.21 29.18 7.27
N ARG A 320 -39.02 29.78 7.15
CA ARG A 320 -38.85 31.21 6.88
C ARG A 320 -38.97 31.46 5.36
N SER A 321 -39.64 32.54 4.97
CA SER A 321 -39.75 32.98 3.57
C SER A 321 -38.48 33.73 3.14
N LEU A 322 -37.95 33.37 1.96
CA LEU A 322 -36.71 33.91 1.40
C LEU A 322 -36.83 35.40 1.02
N SER A 323 -35.80 36.18 1.37
CA SER A 323 -35.67 37.60 1.06
C SER A 323 -35.40 37.85 -0.45
N VAL A 324 -35.69 39.05 -0.94
CA VAL A 324 -35.61 39.39 -2.38
C VAL A 324 -34.17 39.49 -2.88
N SER A 325 -33.21 39.89 -2.03
CA SER A 325 -31.78 39.91 -2.32
C SER A 325 -31.19 38.51 -2.50
N GLU A 326 -31.65 37.56 -1.70
CA GLU A 326 -31.25 36.15 -1.83
C GLU A 326 -31.78 35.51 -3.10
N ARG A 327 -33.01 35.84 -3.51
CA ARG A 327 -33.54 35.38 -4.81
C ARG A 327 -32.72 35.87 -6.00
N LEU A 328 -32.16 37.08 -5.91
CA LEU A 328 -31.30 37.63 -6.97
C LEU A 328 -29.90 36.97 -6.96
N ALA A 329 -29.34 36.69 -5.79
CA ALA A 329 -28.09 35.95 -5.65
C ALA A 329 -28.21 34.49 -6.13
N GLU A 330 -29.33 33.82 -5.83
CA GLU A 330 -29.66 32.48 -6.33
C GLU A 330 -29.82 32.46 -7.86
N SER A 331 -30.48 33.47 -8.43
CA SER A 331 -30.62 33.63 -9.89
C SER A 331 -29.27 33.70 -10.61
N ALA A 332 -28.35 34.54 -10.11
CA ALA A 332 -27.00 34.67 -10.67
C ALA A 332 -26.18 33.37 -10.51
N ALA A 333 -26.30 32.69 -9.37
CA ALA A 333 -25.67 31.40 -9.14
C ALA A 333 -26.23 30.30 -10.07
N HIS A 334 -27.55 30.31 -10.33
CA HIS A 334 -28.22 29.37 -11.21
C HIS A 334 -27.77 29.54 -12.68
N LEU A 335 -27.63 30.77 -13.16
CA LEU A 335 -27.11 31.06 -14.50
C LEU A 335 -25.66 30.57 -14.67
N ARG A 336 -24.79 30.88 -13.72
CA ARG A 336 -23.39 30.39 -13.73
C ARG A 336 -23.33 28.86 -13.71
N ASN A 337 -24.08 28.23 -12.81
CA ASN A 337 -24.13 26.78 -12.72
C ASN A 337 -24.67 26.16 -14.02
N SER A 338 -25.67 26.78 -14.66
CA SER A 338 -26.22 26.31 -15.95
C SER A 338 -25.20 26.36 -17.09
N VAL A 339 -24.40 27.43 -17.18
CA VAL A 339 -23.35 27.56 -18.21
C VAL A 339 -22.24 26.52 -18.00
N VAL A 340 -21.78 26.34 -16.76
CA VAL A 340 -20.77 25.31 -16.41
C VAL A 340 -21.32 23.90 -16.65
N GLN A 341 -22.57 23.63 -16.26
CA GLN A 341 -23.23 22.35 -16.48
C GLN A 341 -23.37 22.05 -17.99
N SER A 342 -23.70 23.06 -18.80
CA SER A 342 -23.86 22.92 -20.25
C SER A 342 -22.54 22.62 -20.95
N THR A 343 -21.47 23.36 -20.62
CA THR A 343 -20.12 23.08 -21.16
C THR A 343 -19.59 21.72 -20.71
N LYS A 344 -19.78 21.35 -19.44
CA LYS A 344 -19.43 20.03 -18.91
C LYS A 344 -20.21 18.91 -19.62
N SER A 345 -21.50 19.10 -19.85
CA SER A 345 -22.34 18.14 -20.57
C SER A 345 -21.92 17.98 -22.02
N ALA A 346 -21.57 19.08 -22.71
CA ALA A 346 -21.05 19.04 -24.08
C ALA A 346 -19.72 18.27 -24.17
N TYR A 347 -18.80 18.51 -23.23
CA TYR A 347 -17.54 17.78 -23.12
C TYR A 347 -17.76 16.28 -22.83
N GLN A 348 -18.61 15.96 -21.84
CA GLN A 348 -18.94 14.58 -21.48
C GLN A 348 -19.65 13.81 -22.61
N LYS A 349 -20.44 14.48 -23.46
CA LYS A 349 -21.14 13.85 -24.57
C LYS A 349 -20.27 13.68 -25.81
N ASN A 350 -19.43 14.67 -26.14
CA ASN A 350 -18.74 14.70 -27.43
C ASN A 350 -17.28 14.23 -27.35
N VAL A 351 -16.55 14.59 -26.29
CA VAL A 351 -15.09 14.40 -26.21
C VAL A 351 -14.73 13.20 -25.33
N TRP A 352 -15.37 13.10 -24.17
CA TRP A 352 -15.10 12.02 -23.21
C TRP A 352 -15.27 10.60 -23.76
N PRO A 353 -16.35 10.22 -24.49
CA PRO A 353 -16.52 8.85 -24.96
C PRO A 353 -15.41 8.47 -25.95
N ILE A 354 -15.11 9.33 -26.92
CA ILE A 354 -14.05 9.10 -27.92
C ILE A 354 -12.69 8.93 -27.23
N LEU A 355 -12.35 9.83 -26.31
CA LEU A 355 -11.08 9.76 -25.58
C LEU A 355 -11.01 8.49 -24.73
N SER A 356 -12.10 8.13 -24.05
CA SER A 356 -12.15 6.93 -23.22
C SER A 356 -12.08 5.64 -24.02
N GLU A 357 -12.73 5.56 -25.19
CA GLU A 357 -12.68 4.39 -26.06
C GLU A 357 -11.29 4.19 -26.65
N VAL A 358 -10.65 5.26 -27.13
CA VAL A 358 -9.26 5.22 -27.60
C VAL A 358 -8.31 4.78 -26.48
N PHE A 359 -8.50 5.33 -25.28
CA PHE A 359 -7.69 4.96 -24.11
C PHE A 359 -7.89 3.49 -23.70
N ILE A 360 -9.13 3.01 -23.64
CA ILE A 360 -9.45 1.61 -23.34
C ILE A 360 -8.87 0.69 -24.42
N PHE A 361 -9.00 1.05 -25.70
CA PHE A 361 -8.43 0.28 -26.80
C PHE A 361 -6.91 0.15 -26.66
N LEU A 362 -6.20 1.24 -26.38
CA LEU A 362 -4.76 1.23 -26.12
C LEU A 362 -4.39 0.32 -24.93
N LEU A 363 -5.14 0.41 -23.83
CA LEU A 363 -4.93 -0.47 -22.66
C LEU A 363 -5.19 -1.94 -22.98
N MET A 364 -6.20 -2.25 -23.79
CA MET A 364 -6.50 -3.63 -24.21
C MET A 364 -5.41 -4.19 -25.11
N VAL A 365 -4.92 -3.42 -26.09
CA VAL A 365 -3.79 -3.83 -26.93
C VAL A 365 -2.55 -4.08 -26.08
N GLN A 366 -2.25 -3.18 -25.14
CA GLN A 366 -1.13 -3.35 -24.22
C GLN A 366 -1.30 -4.59 -23.33
N ARG A 367 -2.53 -4.88 -22.87
CA ARG A 367 -2.82 -6.08 -22.08
C ARG A 367 -2.63 -7.37 -22.88
N ILE A 368 -3.08 -7.40 -24.13
CA ILE A 368 -2.89 -8.56 -25.02
C ILE A 368 -1.39 -8.78 -25.25
N LEU A 369 -0.65 -7.72 -25.55
CA LEU A 369 0.81 -7.80 -25.73
C LEU A 369 1.50 -8.34 -24.46
N ALA A 370 1.11 -7.82 -23.29
CA ALA A 370 1.63 -8.27 -22.00
C ALA A 370 1.37 -9.76 -21.76
N GLU A 371 0.15 -10.23 -22.02
CA GLU A 371 -0.22 -11.65 -21.86
C GLU A 371 0.57 -12.56 -22.80
N VAL A 372 0.75 -12.15 -24.06
CA VAL A 372 1.58 -12.89 -25.03
C VAL A 372 3.04 -12.96 -24.56
N THR A 373 3.58 -11.87 -24.02
CA THR A 373 4.95 -11.88 -23.48
C THR A 373 5.10 -12.75 -22.24
N LEU A 374 4.11 -12.78 -21.34
CA LEU A 374 4.11 -13.68 -20.18
C LEU A 374 4.12 -15.15 -20.61
N GLN A 375 3.26 -15.52 -21.55
CA GLN A 375 3.22 -16.87 -22.11
C GLN A 375 4.55 -17.27 -22.77
N LEU A 376 5.23 -16.33 -23.42
CA LEU A 376 6.55 -16.55 -24.01
C LEU A 376 7.64 -16.75 -22.95
N LEU A 377 7.58 -16.01 -21.83
CA LEU A 377 8.52 -16.13 -20.72
C LEU A 377 8.35 -17.43 -19.93
N ASP A 378 7.11 -17.90 -19.80
CA ASP A 378 6.73 -19.16 -19.15
C ASP A 378 6.92 -20.38 -20.06
N TRP A 379 7.23 -20.17 -21.34
CA TRP A 379 7.34 -21.25 -22.30
C TRP A 379 8.55 -22.14 -22.00
N ALA A 380 8.28 -23.38 -21.59
CA ALA A 380 9.28 -24.42 -21.45
C ALA A 380 9.29 -25.31 -22.72
N PRO A 381 10.39 -25.33 -23.50
CA PRO A 381 10.44 -26.09 -24.76
C PRO A 381 10.48 -27.62 -24.54
N PHE A 382 10.88 -28.09 -23.37
CA PHE A 382 10.94 -29.52 -23.01
C PHE A 382 10.39 -29.76 -21.60
N PRO A 383 9.82 -30.94 -21.29
CA PRO A 383 9.17 -31.23 -20.02
C PRO A 383 10.08 -31.15 -18.76
N ASN A 384 11.40 -31.17 -18.94
CA ASN A 384 12.39 -30.99 -17.86
C ASN A 384 13.26 -29.73 -18.05
N ALA A 385 12.94 -28.86 -19.01
CA ALA A 385 13.67 -27.62 -19.21
C ALA A 385 13.14 -26.54 -18.27
N ALA A 386 14.04 -25.72 -17.76
CA ALA A 386 13.69 -24.51 -17.01
C ALA A 386 13.01 -23.50 -17.96
N ALA A 387 12.06 -22.72 -17.44
CA ALA A 387 11.43 -21.65 -18.23
C ALA A 387 12.44 -20.52 -18.49
N LEU A 388 12.17 -19.64 -19.46
CA LEU A 388 13.10 -18.55 -19.79
C LEU A 388 13.33 -17.63 -18.58
N LYS A 389 12.28 -17.38 -17.79
CA LYS A 389 12.35 -16.61 -16.55
C LYS A 389 13.16 -17.26 -15.43
N ASP A 390 13.36 -18.58 -15.47
CA ASP A 390 14.17 -19.30 -14.48
C ASP A 390 15.66 -19.28 -14.82
N ILE A 391 15.98 -19.02 -16.10
CA ILE A 391 17.36 -18.98 -16.61
C ILE A 391 17.92 -17.56 -16.56
N SER A 392 17.10 -16.57 -16.89
CA SER A 392 17.52 -15.19 -17.08
C SER A 392 16.88 -14.27 -16.05
N ALA A 393 17.72 -13.48 -15.37
CA ALA A 393 17.26 -12.50 -14.41
C ALA A 393 16.44 -11.39 -15.10
N THR A 394 16.75 -11.06 -16.36
CA THR A 394 15.97 -10.08 -17.13
C THR A 394 14.60 -10.58 -17.49
N ALA A 395 14.49 -11.83 -17.92
CA ALA A 395 13.22 -12.49 -18.19
C ALA A 395 12.34 -12.50 -16.94
N GLN A 396 12.91 -12.83 -15.78
CA GLN A 396 12.23 -12.75 -14.49
C GLN A 396 11.79 -11.31 -14.15
N GLN A 397 12.66 -10.32 -14.33
CA GLN A 397 12.34 -8.94 -14.01
C GLN A 397 11.23 -8.38 -14.91
N VAL A 398 11.21 -8.77 -16.19
CA VAL A 398 10.15 -8.40 -17.14
C VAL A 398 8.83 -9.07 -16.76
N ASP A 399 8.85 -10.36 -16.40
CA ASP A 399 7.69 -11.10 -15.89
C ASP A 399 7.04 -10.37 -14.70
N ILE A 400 7.82 -10.04 -13.67
CA ILE A 400 7.35 -9.31 -12.48
C ILE A 400 6.69 -7.99 -12.87
N ARG A 401 7.31 -7.20 -13.77
CA ARG A 401 6.79 -5.88 -14.16
C ARG A 401 5.51 -5.99 -14.98
N LEU A 402 5.42 -6.97 -15.87
CA LEU A 402 4.21 -7.23 -16.64
C LEU A 402 3.06 -7.69 -15.74
N GLN A 403 3.32 -8.57 -14.77
CA GLN A 403 2.32 -8.97 -13.78
C GLN A 403 1.83 -7.77 -12.94
N GLN A 404 2.73 -6.88 -12.48
CA GLN A 404 2.35 -5.61 -11.80
C GLN A 404 1.41 -4.78 -12.65
N PHE A 405 1.80 -4.56 -13.91
CA PHE A 405 1.00 -3.77 -14.82
C PHE A 405 -0.39 -4.39 -15.07
N CYS A 406 -0.43 -5.71 -15.23
CA CYS A 406 -1.63 -6.51 -15.43
C CYS A 406 -2.58 -6.47 -14.21
N TYR A 407 -2.04 -6.32 -12.99
CA TYR A 407 -2.80 -6.36 -11.75
C TYR A 407 -3.35 -4.99 -11.33
N TRP A 408 -2.67 -3.89 -11.67
CA TRP A 408 -3.07 -2.53 -11.28
C TRP A 408 -4.51 -2.12 -11.65
N PRO A 409 -5.04 -2.42 -12.87
CA PRO A 409 -6.41 -2.04 -13.21
C PRO A 409 -7.44 -2.69 -12.28
N ALA A 410 -7.24 -3.97 -11.93
CA ALA A 410 -8.12 -4.68 -11.03
C ALA A 410 -8.08 -4.07 -9.61
N GLN A 411 -6.88 -3.80 -9.08
CA GLN A 411 -6.72 -3.11 -7.80
C GLN A 411 -7.35 -1.71 -7.79
N TYR A 412 -7.19 -0.96 -8.89
CA TYR A 412 -7.78 0.35 -9.04
C TYR A 412 -9.31 0.30 -9.03
N LEU A 413 -9.92 -0.67 -9.71
CA LEU A 413 -11.37 -0.86 -9.67
C LEU A 413 -11.86 -1.21 -8.25
N MET A 414 -11.09 -2.00 -7.48
CA MET A 414 -11.41 -2.25 -6.07
C MET A 414 -11.37 -0.96 -5.24
N LEU A 415 -10.40 -0.08 -5.49
CA LEU A 415 -10.29 1.23 -4.84
C LEU A 415 -11.40 2.18 -5.23
N GLN A 416 -11.83 2.13 -6.49
CA GLN A 416 -12.96 2.93 -6.96
C GLN A 416 -14.27 2.45 -6.32
N LYS A 417 -14.46 1.13 -6.20
CA LYS A 417 -15.59 0.54 -5.47
C LYS A 417 -15.57 0.94 -3.99
N ARG A 418 -14.40 1.00 -3.36
CA ARG A 418 -14.25 1.55 -2.00
C ARG A 418 -14.76 3.00 -1.93
N ARG A 419 -14.42 3.85 -2.90
CA ARG A 419 -14.87 5.25 -2.92
C ARG A 419 -16.40 5.39 -3.03
N SER A 420 -17.09 4.37 -3.54
CA SER A 420 -18.56 4.32 -3.57
C SER A 420 -19.20 3.80 -2.27
N ASP A 421 -18.38 3.39 -1.30
CA ASP A 421 -18.79 2.84 0.00
C ASP A 421 -18.31 3.73 1.16
N TRP A 422 -18.82 3.46 2.36
CA TRP A 422 -18.47 4.16 3.60
C TRP A 422 -16.99 4.02 3.98
N GLU A 423 -16.37 5.09 4.52
CA GLU A 423 -14.93 5.10 4.82
C GLU A 423 -14.58 4.20 6.01
N SER A 424 -15.52 3.95 6.93
CA SER A 424 -15.34 3.03 8.09
C SER A 424 -15.19 1.56 7.69
N ILE A 425 -15.40 1.22 6.42
CA ILE A 425 -15.42 -0.17 5.96
C ILE A 425 -13.98 -0.72 5.86
N SER A 426 -13.54 -1.38 6.94
CA SER A 426 -12.12 -1.76 7.17
C SER A 426 -11.48 -2.75 6.19
N TYR A 427 -12.21 -3.68 5.56
CA TYR A 427 -11.62 -4.69 4.65
C TYR A 427 -10.88 -4.07 3.44
N SER A 428 -11.21 -2.81 3.11
CA SER A 428 -10.63 -2.08 2.00
C SER A 428 -9.33 -1.33 2.36
N HIS A 429 -9.01 -1.19 3.64
CA HIS A 429 -7.88 -0.36 4.08
C HIS A 429 -6.54 -1.02 3.80
N SER A 430 -6.45 -2.33 3.99
CA SER A 430 -5.24 -3.09 3.63
C SER A 430 -4.97 -3.02 2.12
N GLU A 431 -6.00 -3.12 1.29
CA GLU A 431 -5.86 -3.03 -0.17
C GLU A 431 -5.45 -1.62 -0.63
N TYR A 432 -5.97 -0.58 0.00
CA TYR A 432 -5.51 0.79 -0.21
C TYR A 432 -4.02 0.95 0.12
N ILE A 433 -3.61 0.56 1.33
CA ILE A 433 -2.22 0.69 1.76
C ILE A 433 -1.30 -0.10 0.83
N ARG A 434 -1.70 -1.31 0.44
CA ARG A 434 -0.97 -2.18 -0.48
C ARG A 434 -0.80 -1.54 -1.85
N PHE A 435 -1.86 -1.04 -2.47
CA PHE A 435 -1.81 -0.41 -3.78
C PHE A 435 -0.84 0.78 -3.81
N TYR A 436 -0.96 1.70 -2.84
CA TYR A 436 -0.11 2.89 -2.80
C TYR A 436 1.34 2.55 -2.45
N ASN A 437 1.60 1.55 -1.60
CA ASN A 437 2.95 1.07 -1.33
C ASN A 437 3.59 0.46 -2.60
N SER A 438 2.86 -0.40 -3.31
CA SER A 438 3.33 -0.97 -4.58
C SER A 438 3.61 0.13 -5.61
N LEU A 439 2.71 1.09 -5.78
CA LEU A 439 2.89 2.23 -6.69
C LEU A 439 4.14 3.05 -6.31
N TRP A 440 4.34 3.29 -5.01
CA TRP A 440 5.50 4.03 -4.49
C TRP A 440 6.83 3.31 -4.76
N LEU A 441 6.87 1.99 -4.56
CA LEU A 441 8.06 1.19 -4.85
C LEU A 441 8.42 1.22 -6.34
N VAL A 442 7.43 1.09 -7.23
CA VAL A 442 7.67 1.18 -8.68
C VAL A 442 8.12 2.58 -9.07
N ALA A 443 7.50 3.62 -8.52
CA ALA A 443 7.90 5.00 -8.79
C ALA A 443 9.36 5.28 -8.39
N ASN A 444 9.79 4.81 -7.22
CA ASN A 444 11.17 4.96 -6.77
C ASN A 444 12.15 4.22 -7.67
N ASP A 445 11.82 2.99 -8.09
CA ASP A 445 12.65 2.23 -9.00
C ASP A 445 12.82 2.96 -10.34
N VAL A 446 11.76 3.56 -10.89
CA VAL A 446 11.81 4.37 -12.12
C VAL A 446 12.63 5.64 -11.93
N ILE A 447 12.47 6.37 -10.82
CA ILE A 447 13.22 7.60 -10.55
C ILE A 447 14.73 7.31 -10.49
N ILE A 448 15.12 6.26 -9.74
CA ILE A 448 16.52 5.84 -9.63
C ILE A 448 17.02 5.34 -11.00
N GLY A 449 16.18 4.61 -11.72
CA GLY A 449 16.49 4.09 -13.05
C GLY A 449 16.80 5.20 -14.05
N ILE A 450 15.98 6.25 -14.09
CA ILE A 450 16.23 7.42 -14.96
C ILE A 450 17.57 8.09 -14.61
N ALA A 451 17.89 8.25 -13.33
CA ALA A 451 19.15 8.83 -12.90
C ALA A 451 20.35 7.99 -13.37
N ILE A 452 20.34 6.69 -13.08
CA ILE A 452 21.40 5.75 -13.49
C ILE A 452 21.50 5.64 -15.01
N GLY A 453 20.37 5.49 -15.70
CA GLY A 453 20.29 5.37 -17.16
C GLY A 453 20.86 6.58 -17.88
N SER A 454 20.51 7.78 -17.43
CA SER A 454 21.05 9.02 -18.01
C SER A 454 22.57 9.10 -17.87
N TYR A 455 23.11 8.69 -16.73
CA TYR A 455 24.55 8.63 -16.50
C TYR A 455 25.25 7.62 -17.42
N ILE A 456 24.69 6.39 -17.53
CA ILE A 456 25.24 5.34 -18.40
C ILE A 456 25.20 5.76 -19.88
N LEU A 457 24.12 6.39 -20.33
CA LEU A 457 23.95 6.80 -21.73
C LEU A 457 24.94 7.90 -22.13
N GLU A 458 25.18 8.87 -21.26
CA GLU A 458 26.14 9.95 -21.54
C GLU A 458 27.59 9.48 -21.49
N ASN A 459 27.91 8.52 -20.63
CA ASN A 459 29.27 8.01 -20.42
C ASN A 459 29.51 6.65 -21.03
N SER A 460 28.70 6.23 -22.02
CA SER A 460 28.67 4.84 -22.49
C SER A 460 30.03 4.32 -22.99
N ALA A 461 30.85 5.18 -23.59
CA ALA A 461 32.19 4.82 -24.04
C ALA A 461 33.16 4.57 -22.87
N HIS A 462 33.14 5.41 -21.84
CA HIS A 462 33.97 5.25 -20.65
C HIS A 462 33.53 4.03 -19.84
N VAL A 463 32.22 3.82 -19.69
CA VAL A 463 31.67 2.65 -19.01
C VAL A 463 32.02 1.36 -19.77
N ALA A 464 31.95 1.37 -21.11
CA ALA A 464 32.36 0.22 -21.91
C ALA A 464 33.86 -0.08 -21.75
N ALA A 465 34.74 0.92 -21.81
CA ALA A 465 36.17 0.73 -21.60
C ALA A 465 36.47 0.16 -20.21
N PHE A 466 35.82 0.69 -19.16
CA PHE A 466 35.96 0.17 -17.81
C PHE A 466 35.50 -1.30 -17.68
N ILE A 467 34.42 -1.68 -18.35
CA ILE A 467 33.95 -3.08 -18.37
C ILE A 467 34.96 -3.97 -19.12
N ASP A 468 35.50 -3.50 -20.25
CA ASP A 468 36.52 -4.24 -21.02
C ASP A 468 37.76 -4.51 -20.17
N ASP A 469 38.29 -3.48 -19.50
CA ASP A 469 39.44 -3.60 -18.60
C ASP A 469 39.16 -4.60 -17.46
N LEU A 470 37.98 -4.55 -16.85
CA LEU A 470 37.59 -5.50 -15.79
C LEU A 470 37.50 -6.95 -16.29
N VAL A 471 36.94 -7.16 -17.48
CA VAL A 471 36.81 -8.50 -18.07
C VAL A 471 38.20 -9.05 -18.39
N ASP A 472 39.08 -8.24 -18.97
CA ASP A 472 40.45 -8.60 -19.30
C ASP A 472 41.26 -8.93 -18.03
N ASP A 473 41.26 -8.05 -17.04
CA ASP A 473 42.05 -8.18 -15.82
C ASP A 473 41.66 -9.39 -14.97
N TYR A 474 40.36 -9.62 -14.80
CA TYR A 474 39.85 -10.63 -13.85
C TYR A 474 39.47 -11.95 -14.52
N SER A 475 38.78 -11.91 -15.67
CA SER A 475 38.22 -13.13 -16.28
C SER A 475 39.18 -13.82 -17.24
N ILE A 476 40.18 -13.09 -17.76
CA ILE A 476 41.16 -13.59 -18.73
C ILE A 476 42.55 -13.61 -18.10
N ALA A 477 43.23 -12.46 -18.01
CA ALA A 477 44.63 -12.36 -17.59
C ALA A 477 44.83 -12.79 -16.12
N GLY A 478 43.90 -12.45 -15.24
CA GLY A 478 43.89 -12.91 -13.85
C GLY A 478 43.77 -14.42 -13.73
N LEU A 479 42.90 -15.02 -14.53
CA LEU A 479 42.64 -16.45 -14.50
C LEU A 479 43.81 -17.26 -15.08
N GLN A 480 44.42 -16.79 -16.18
CA GLN A 480 45.65 -17.36 -16.74
C GLN A 480 46.78 -17.36 -15.71
N ARG A 481 47.05 -16.20 -15.08
CA ARG A 481 48.05 -16.08 -14.01
C ARG A 481 47.80 -17.05 -12.87
N MET A 482 46.53 -17.22 -12.47
CA MET A 482 46.16 -18.14 -11.40
C MET A 482 46.43 -19.59 -11.79
N ILE A 483 46.08 -20.00 -13.02
CA ILE A 483 46.30 -21.38 -13.49
C ILE A 483 47.80 -21.69 -13.59
N THR A 484 48.58 -20.81 -14.22
CA THR A 484 50.04 -21.00 -14.32
C THR A 484 50.71 -21.01 -12.93
N TRP A 485 50.18 -20.25 -11.97
CA TRP A 485 50.64 -20.34 -10.58
C TRP A 485 50.28 -21.68 -9.91
N LEU A 486 49.09 -22.21 -10.18
CA LEU A 486 48.63 -23.51 -9.66
C LEU A 486 49.38 -24.71 -10.25
N GLU A 487 49.86 -24.63 -11.49
CA GLU A 487 50.71 -25.67 -12.10
C GLU A 487 52.07 -25.78 -11.41
N ASN A 488 52.62 -24.66 -10.93
CA ASN A 488 53.99 -24.54 -10.43
C ASN A 488 54.12 -24.72 -8.90
N ASN A 489 53.47 -25.75 -8.33
CA ASN A 489 53.50 -26.07 -6.89
C ASN A 489 53.09 -24.89 -5.98
N PRO A 490 51.80 -24.51 -5.96
CA PRO A 490 51.31 -23.36 -5.23
C PRO A 490 51.59 -23.49 -3.73
N ALA A 491 52.15 -22.45 -3.12
CA ALA A 491 52.47 -22.40 -1.69
C ALA A 491 53.31 -23.59 -1.15
N GLY A 492 54.07 -24.27 -2.02
CA GLY A 492 54.88 -25.45 -1.65
C GLY A 492 54.09 -26.76 -1.56
N LEU A 493 52.83 -26.79 -2.00
CA LEU A 493 52.05 -28.03 -2.13
C LEU A 493 52.56 -28.81 -3.35
N LYS A 494 53.07 -30.03 -3.11
CA LYS A 494 53.53 -30.92 -4.17
C LYS A 494 52.33 -31.56 -4.87
N LEU A 495 51.98 -31.02 -6.03
CA LEU A 495 50.93 -31.58 -6.89
C LEU A 495 51.50 -32.70 -7.77
N ASN A 496 50.61 -33.46 -8.40
CA ASN A 496 51.01 -34.36 -9.48
C ASN A 496 51.24 -33.51 -10.73
N ASN A 497 52.51 -33.27 -11.06
CA ASN A 497 52.90 -32.37 -12.16
C ASN A 497 52.27 -32.75 -13.49
N GLU A 498 52.18 -34.04 -13.83
CA GLU A 498 51.59 -34.48 -15.11
C GLU A 498 50.10 -34.14 -15.19
N LEU A 499 49.36 -34.33 -14.09
CA LEU A 499 47.93 -34.02 -14.03
C LEU A 499 47.69 -32.50 -13.98
N ALA A 500 48.52 -31.77 -13.23
CA ALA A 500 48.44 -30.32 -13.12
C ALA A 500 48.68 -29.65 -14.47
N ASN A 501 49.74 -30.06 -15.19
CA ASN A 501 50.07 -29.56 -16.51
C ASN A 501 48.98 -29.89 -17.53
N PHE A 502 48.46 -31.12 -17.54
CA PHE A 502 47.38 -31.49 -18.47
C PHE A 502 46.11 -30.65 -18.25
N LEU A 503 45.71 -30.45 -16.99
CA LEU A 503 44.49 -29.70 -16.67
C LEU A 503 44.66 -28.20 -16.91
N GLY A 504 45.84 -27.65 -16.60
CA GLY A 504 46.13 -26.26 -16.84
C GLY A 504 46.29 -25.93 -18.32
N ASP A 505 46.94 -26.78 -19.13
CA ASP A 505 46.96 -26.67 -20.61
C ASP A 505 45.53 -26.64 -21.19
N LEU A 506 44.65 -27.53 -20.71
CA LEU A 506 43.25 -27.58 -21.13
C LEU A 506 42.49 -26.29 -20.78
N PHE A 507 42.64 -25.78 -19.55
CA PHE A 507 41.95 -24.56 -19.13
C PHE A 507 42.52 -23.31 -19.81
N LEU A 508 43.83 -23.21 -19.97
CA LEU A 508 44.47 -22.13 -20.72
C LEU A 508 43.99 -22.11 -22.18
N TRP A 509 43.86 -23.27 -22.82
CA TRP A 509 43.30 -23.37 -24.17
C TRP A 509 41.85 -22.85 -24.26
N VAL A 510 40.99 -23.18 -23.28
CA VAL A 510 39.61 -22.68 -23.24
C VAL A 510 39.56 -21.16 -22.98
N ILE A 511 40.45 -20.62 -22.14
CA ILE A 511 40.52 -19.17 -21.90
C ILE A 511 40.97 -18.43 -23.15
N ASP A 512 41.98 -18.94 -23.86
CA ASP A 512 42.46 -18.36 -25.12
C ASP A 512 41.35 -18.36 -26.18
N TYR A 513 40.60 -19.47 -26.30
CA TYR A 513 39.41 -19.51 -27.16
C TYR A 513 38.34 -18.49 -26.75
N TRP A 514 38.12 -18.31 -25.44
CA TRP A 514 37.18 -17.33 -24.92
C TRP A 514 37.62 -15.89 -25.18
N ASP A 515 38.89 -15.55 -24.96
CA ASP A 515 39.46 -14.23 -25.24
C ASP A 515 39.29 -13.86 -26.72
N ASN A 516 39.61 -14.78 -27.63
CA ASN A 516 39.36 -14.61 -29.07
C ASN A 516 37.87 -14.35 -29.40
N SER A 517 36.95 -14.88 -28.59
CA SER A 517 35.51 -14.63 -28.72
C SER A 517 35.11 -13.26 -28.15
N VAL A 518 35.67 -12.87 -26.99
CA VAL A 518 35.44 -11.56 -26.36
C VAL A 518 35.96 -10.43 -27.24
N VAL A 519 37.14 -10.57 -27.85
CA VAL A 519 37.73 -9.60 -28.80
C VAL A 519 36.75 -9.28 -29.94
N GLN A 520 36.00 -10.26 -30.44
CA GLN A 520 34.97 -10.05 -31.47
C GLN A 520 33.75 -9.30 -30.95
N LEU A 521 33.46 -9.38 -29.65
CA LEU A 521 32.36 -8.68 -28.98
C LEU A 521 32.72 -7.25 -28.54
N ARG A 522 34.01 -6.92 -28.35
CA ARG A 522 34.45 -5.58 -27.89
C ARG A 522 33.85 -4.40 -28.69
N PRO A 523 33.75 -4.43 -30.04
CA PRO A 523 33.14 -3.34 -30.81
C PRO A 523 31.65 -3.14 -30.52
N LEU A 524 30.95 -4.17 -30.04
CA LEU A 524 29.53 -4.13 -29.68
C LEU A 524 29.30 -3.59 -28.27
N LEU A 525 30.33 -3.61 -27.41
CA LEU A 525 30.24 -3.28 -25.98
C LEU A 525 29.61 -1.89 -25.71
N PRO A 526 29.96 -0.80 -26.43
CA PRO A 526 29.31 0.49 -26.23
C PRO A 526 27.81 0.48 -26.57
N TYR A 527 27.39 -0.32 -27.55
CA TYR A 527 25.97 -0.45 -27.92
C TYR A 527 25.19 -1.23 -26.87
N ILE A 528 25.81 -2.28 -26.32
CA ILE A 528 25.26 -3.06 -25.21
C ILE A 528 25.07 -2.18 -23.97
N VAL A 529 26.10 -1.41 -23.60
CA VAL A 529 26.03 -0.45 -22.49
C VAL A 529 24.92 0.58 -22.71
N ARG A 530 24.74 1.06 -23.95
CA ARG A 530 23.62 1.95 -24.29
C ARG A 530 22.26 1.26 -24.18
N ALA A 531 22.14 0.00 -24.58
CA ALA A 531 20.91 -0.78 -24.43
C ALA A 531 20.54 -0.94 -22.94
N ILE A 532 21.52 -1.23 -22.08
CA ILE A 532 21.36 -1.26 -20.62
C ILE A 532 20.92 0.12 -20.12
N GLY A 533 21.55 1.20 -20.58
CA GLY A 533 21.16 2.58 -20.26
C GLY A 533 19.70 2.90 -20.61
N TRP A 534 19.23 2.47 -21.79
CA TRP A 534 17.83 2.63 -22.22
C TRP A 534 16.85 1.80 -21.39
N SER A 535 17.21 0.59 -20.97
CA SER A 535 16.33 -0.22 -20.11
C SER A 535 16.05 0.43 -18.75
N ALA A 536 16.94 1.29 -18.28
CA ALA A 536 16.82 1.95 -16.98
C ALA A 536 15.61 2.89 -16.88
N PHE A 537 15.05 3.34 -18.01
CA PHE A 537 13.80 4.11 -18.03
C PHE A 537 12.60 3.31 -17.52
N ALA A 538 12.63 1.99 -17.59
CA ALA A 538 11.60 1.12 -17.04
C ALA A 538 11.80 0.82 -15.53
N GLY A 539 12.86 1.35 -14.92
CA GLY A 539 13.24 1.07 -13.53
C GLY A 539 14.70 0.68 -13.38
N ALA A 540 15.33 0.98 -12.23
CA ALA A 540 16.71 0.62 -11.93
C ALA A 540 16.94 -0.89 -11.82
N SER A 541 15.90 -1.64 -11.45
CA SER A 541 15.98 -3.11 -11.33
C SER A 541 16.23 -3.79 -12.69
N LEU A 542 15.74 -3.22 -13.80
CA LEU A 542 15.90 -3.79 -15.15
C LEU A 542 17.36 -3.76 -15.68
N PRO A 543 18.10 -2.63 -15.67
CA PRO A 543 19.50 -2.63 -16.06
C PRO A 543 20.35 -3.49 -15.13
N ILE A 544 20.02 -3.59 -13.84
CA ILE A 544 20.72 -4.50 -12.91
C ILE A 544 20.53 -5.95 -13.35
N SER A 545 19.30 -6.35 -13.70
CA SER A 545 19.04 -7.69 -14.21
C SER A 545 19.79 -7.97 -15.53
N LEU A 546 19.88 -6.98 -16.44
CA LEU A 546 20.65 -7.11 -17.68
C LEU A 546 22.14 -7.26 -17.41
N VAL A 547 22.70 -6.49 -16.47
CA VAL A 547 24.08 -6.62 -16.04
C VAL A 547 24.32 -8.02 -15.45
N SER A 548 23.40 -8.55 -14.66
CA SER A 548 23.48 -9.92 -14.12
C SER A 548 23.58 -10.96 -15.22
N ASP A 549 22.69 -10.92 -16.21
CA ASP A 549 22.71 -11.85 -17.35
C ASP A 549 23.99 -11.69 -18.18
N TRP A 550 24.45 -10.45 -18.38
CA TRP A 550 25.72 -10.17 -19.06
C TRP A 550 26.93 -10.75 -18.32
N VAL A 551 26.97 -10.62 -16.99
CA VAL A 551 28.03 -11.24 -16.17
C VAL A 551 27.97 -12.77 -16.29
N SER A 552 26.76 -13.36 -16.30
CA SER A 552 26.61 -14.80 -16.51
C SER A 552 27.16 -15.24 -17.88
N VAL A 553 26.92 -14.49 -18.95
CA VAL A 553 27.49 -14.77 -20.29
C VAL A 553 29.00 -14.59 -20.29
N LEU A 554 29.51 -13.50 -19.71
CA LEU A 554 30.94 -13.17 -19.66
C LEU A 554 31.77 -14.20 -18.87
N THR A 555 31.13 -14.99 -18.02
CA THR A 555 31.78 -15.98 -17.15
C THR A 555 31.45 -17.43 -17.51
N VAL A 556 30.88 -17.69 -18.70
CA VAL A 556 30.53 -19.05 -19.16
C VAL A 556 31.74 -19.97 -19.21
N HIS A 557 32.91 -19.48 -19.62
CA HIS A 557 34.16 -20.27 -19.64
C HIS A 557 34.55 -20.73 -18.22
N ILE A 558 34.42 -19.86 -17.22
CA ILE A 558 34.67 -20.20 -15.81
C ILE A 558 33.64 -21.23 -15.31
N TYR A 559 32.37 -21.03 -15.65
CA TYR A 559 31.32 -21.98 -15.29
C TYR A 559 31.55 -23.36 -15.93
N SER A 560 32.08 -23.40 -17.15
CA SER A 560 32.48 -24.65 -17.82
C SER A 560 33.56 -25.40 -17.04
N PHE A 561 34.54 -24.69 -16.46
CA PHE A 561 35.57 -25.28 -15.60
C PHE A 561 34.97 -25.90 -14.34
N TYR A 562 34.02 -25.19 -13.72
CA TYR A 562 33.31 -25.70 -12.57
C TYR A 562 32.54 -27.00 -12.91
N ILE A 563 31.77 -27.02 -13.99
CA ILE A 563 31.02 -28.22 -14.42
C ILE A 563 31.97 -29.38 -14.74
N ALA A 564 33.02 -29.12 -15.53
CA ALA A 564 33.98 -30.15 -15.92
C ALA A 564 34.65 -30.76 -14.68
N SER A 565 35.13 -29.91 -13.78
CA SER A 565 35.77 -30.34 -12.52
C SER A 565 34.79 -31.10 -11.63
N ALA A 566 33.55 -30.63 -11.48
CA ALA A 566 32.52 -31.30 -10.70
C ALA A 566 32.16 -32.68 -11.29
N ARG A 567 32.12 -32.82 -12.62
CA ARG A 567 31.90 -34.12 -13.27
C ARG A 567 33.06 -35.08 -13.06
N ILE A 568 34.30 -34.62 -13.21
CA ILE A 568 35.49 -35.43 -12.96
C ILE A 568 35.51 -35.89 -11.50
N TYR A 569 35.23 -34.98 -10.56
CA TYR A 569 35.19 -35.30 -9.14
C TYR A 569 34.06 -36.28 -8.79
N ASN A 570 32.87 -36.08 -9.33
CA ASN A 570 31.76 -37.03 -9.15
C ASN A 570 32.12 -38.41 -9.72
N TRP A 571 32.72 -38.45 -10.91
CA TRP A 571 33.20 -39.69 -11.52
C TRP A 571 34.21 -40.42 -10.61
N GLN A 572 35.18 -39.70 -10.05
CA GLN A 572 36.11 -40.24 -9.06
C GLN A 572 35.38 -40.82 -7.84
N LEU A 573 34.41 -40.11 -7.27
CA LEU A 573 33.63 -40.59 -6.11
C LEU A 573 32.74 -41.79 -6.41
N THR A 574 32.31 -41.97 -7.66
CA THR A 574 31.40 -43.08 -8.04
C THR A 574 32.12 -44.34 -8.49
N ILE A 575 33.37 -44.22 -8.95
CA ILE A 575 34.16 -45.36 -9.46
C ILE A 575 35.20 -45.86 -8.46
N ILE A 576 35.77 -44.97 -7.64
CA ILE A 576 36.62 -45.32 -6.49
C ILE A 576 35.72 -45.59 -5.30
#